data_AF-A0A545ARW4-F1
#
_entry.id   AF-A0A545ARW4-F1
#
_cell.length_a   1.000
_cell.length_b   1.000
_cell.length_c   1.000
_cell.angle_alpha   90.00
_cell.angle_beta   90.00
_cell.angle_gamma   90.00
#
_symmetry.space_group_name_H-M   'P 1'
#
loop_
_entity.id
_entity.type
_entity.pdbx_description
1 polymer ?
#
loop_
_entity_poly.entity_id
_entity_poly.type
_entity_poly.pdbx_seq_one_letter_code
_entity_poly.pdbx_strand_id
1 'polypeptide(L)'
;MTATLGLTTGQYLRGPDGTLYVVANGRRYRLDQANDVMDVSEADLAGLPEGTVAEGVAPEQSLPAAHFDSGDQFLGAGHYMQTVGGVTVSGGVLSAITRTFTVTDLGGFHGAVTAVLADAADNPIVPSPPTQPYLHRYGVDGRWIGTSDRHDPWSTTYAAADIVRATHVHLFHTPSPDSFQTILNKWVTAGGSVKQLADDAAGVAKDYQQIVSAIGS
;
A
#
# COMPACT_ATOMS: atom_id res chain seq x y z
N MET A 1 8.87 -27.31 -33.90
CA MET A 1 8.64 -25.87 -33.65
C MET A 1 8.20 -25.75 -32.20
N THR A 2 9.07 -25.25 -31.33
CA THR A 2 8.73 -25.02 -29.92
C THR A 2 7.99 -23.70 -29.87
N ALA A 3 6.72 -23.69 -29.47
CA ALA A 3 5.97 -22.46 -29.28
C ALA A 3 6.57 -21.76 -28.05
N THR A 4 7.24 -20.63 -28.25
CA THR A 4 7.73 -19.80 -27.14
C THR A 4 6.51 -19.15 -26.49
N LEU A 5 6.11 -19.62 -25.30
CA LEU A 5 5.15 -18.90 -24.48
C LEU A 5 5.67 -17.48 -24.25
N GLY A 6 4.86 -16.48 -24.59
CA GLY A 6 5.16 -15.06 -24.40
C GLY A 6 5.08 -14.67 -22.93
N LEU A 7 5.96 -15.25 -22.10
CA LEU A 7 5.97 -14.99 -20.66
C LEU A 7 6.50 -13.59 -20.38
N THR A 8 5.83 -12.86 -19.50
CA THR A 8 6.18 -11.48 -19.12
C THR A 8 6.62 -11.41 -17.66
N THR A 9 7.48 -10.43 -17.34
CA THR A 9 7.87 -10.13 -15.96
C THR A 9 6.64 -9.95 -15.07
N GLY A 10 6.64 -10.57 -13.88
CA GLY A 10 5.55 -10.53 -12.91
C GLY A 10 4.54 -11.66 -13.01
N GLN A 11 4.67 -12.57 -13.99
CA GLN A 11 3.81 -13.76 -14.07
C GLN A 11 4.20 -14.82 -13.04
N TYR A 12 3.20 -15.34 -12.33
CA TYR A 12 3.33 -16.47 -11.42
C TYR A 12 3.07 -17.78 -12.17
N LEU A 13 3.99 -18.73 -12.05
CA LEU A 13 3.95 -20.01 -12.73
C LEU A 13 3.89 -21.16 -11.72
N ARG A 14 3.20 -22.25 -12.07
CA ARG A 14 3.24 -23.52 -11.33
C ARG A 14 3.82 -24.59 -12.24
N GLY A 15 4.91 -25.20 -11.78
CA GLY A 15 5.50 -26.34 -12.49
C GLY A 15 4.70 -27.63 -12.31
N PRO A 16 5.00 -28.67 -13.11
CA PRO A 16 4.34 -29.97 -13.02
C PRO A 16 4.53 -30.66 -11.65
N ASP A 17 5.59 -30.31 -10.94
CA ASP A 17 5.91 -30.77 -9.59
C ASP A 17 5.17 -29.99 -8.48
N GLY A 18 4.38 -28.97 -8.86
CA GLY A 18 3.68 -28.08 -7.95
C GLY A 18 4.53 -26.93 -7.41
N THR A 19 5.81 -26.84 -7.78
CA THR A 19 6.68 -25.73 -7.37
C THR A 19 6.20 -24.43 -8.01
N LEU A 20 6.14 -23.36 -7.20
CA LEU A 20 5.74 -22.04 -7.65
C LEU A 20 6.96 -21.23 -8.09
N TYR A 21 6.80 -20.45 -9.15
CA TYR A 21 7.81 -19.56 -9.68
C TYR A 21 7.24 -18.19 -10.01
N VAL A 22 8.08 -17.15 -10.03
CA VAL A 22 7.80 -15.86 -10.69
C VAL A 22 8.80 -15.64 -11.81
N VAL A 23 8.33 -15.09 -12.92
CA VAL A 23 9.18 -14.64 -14.02
C VAL A 23 9.64 -13.22 -13.75
N ALA A 24 10.94 -12.99 -13.70
CA ALA A 24 11.52 -11.64 -13.66
C ALA A 24 12.78 -11.58 -14.52
N ASN A 25 12.91 -10.52 -15.32
CA ASN A 25 14.12 -10.29 -16.14
C ASN A 25 14.51 -11.49 -17.03
N GLY A 26 13.53 -12.24 -17.56
CA GLY A 26 13.75 -13.43 -18.39
C GLY A 26 14.25 -14.66 -17.63
N ARG A 27 14.19 -14.65 -16.30
CA ARG A 27 14.55 -15.76 -15.40
C ARG A 27 13.35 -16.20 -14.59
N ARG A 28 13.38 -17.43 -14.08
CA ARG A 28 12.41 -17.93 -13.11
C ARG A 28 13.02 -17.94 -11.70
N TYR A 29 12.23 -17.56 -10.71
CA TYR A 29 12.62 -17.54 -9.31
C TYR A 29 11.59 -18.34 -8.52
N ARG A 30 12.04 -19.24 -7.65
CA ARG A 30 11.16 -20.07 -6.83
C ARG A 30 10.43 -19.22 -5.79
N LEU A 31 9.16 -19.52 -5.55
CA LEU A 31 8.32 -18.91 -4.54
C LEU A 31 7.79 -19.97 -3.57
N ASP A 32 7.52 -19.55 -2.34
CA ASP A 32 6.84 -20.37 -1.34
C ASP A 32 5.32 -20.30 -1.49
N GLN A 33 4.78 -19.15 -1.92
CA GLN A 33 3.35 -18.92 -2.15
C GLN A 33 3.09 -17.92 -3.29
N ALA A 34 1.97 -18.08 -3.99
CA ALA A 34 1.49 -17.15 -5.02
C ALA A 34 -0.03 -17.30 -5.20
N ASN A 35 -0.71 -16.17 -5.48
CA ASN A 35 -2.09 -16.13 -5.93
C ASN A 35 -2.11 -15.94 -7.45
N ASP A 36 -3.13 -16.48 -8.13
CA ASP A 36 -3.33 -16.39 -9.59
C ASP A 36 -2.15 -16.94 -10.41
N VAL A 37 -2.03 -18.27 -10.41
CA VAL A 37 -0.87 -19.00 -10.95
C VAL A 37 -1.21 -19.67 -12.28
N MET A 38 -0.35 -19.50 -13.28
CA MET A 38 -0.45 -20.18 -14.56
C MET A 38 0.28 -21.53 -14.50
N ASP A 39 -0.43 -22.63 -14.76
CA ASP A 39 0.21 -23.93 -14.92
C ASP A 39 1.04 -23.95 -16.22
N VAL A 40 2.30 -24.36 -16.13
CA VAL A 40 3.23 -24.41 -17.26
C VAL A 40 3.85 -25.80 -17.37
N SER A 41 4.20 -26.20 -18.60
CA SER A 41 4.86 -27.49 -18.82
C SER A 41 6.33 -27.44 -18.38
N GLU A 42 6.92 -28.61 -18.13
CA GLU A 42 8.36 -28.73 -17.85
C GLU A 42 9.22 -28.12 -18.97
N ALA A 43 8.77 -28.26 -20.22
CA ALA A 43 9.47 -27.72 -21.37
C ALA A 43 9.48 -26.19 -21.39
N ASP A 44 8.37 -25.57 -20.98
CA ASP A 44 8.23 -24.11 -20.91
C ASP A 44 9.06 -23.55 -19.74
N LEU A 45 9.05 -24.25 -18.60
CA LEU A 45 9.91 -23.93 -17.48
C LEU A 45 11.37 -24.05 -17.88
N ALA A 46 11.81 -25.16 -18.47
CA ALA A 46 13.21 -25.40 -18.84
C ALA A 46 13.78 -24.33 -19.80
N GLY A 47 12.93 -23.64 -20.56
CA GLY A 47 13.30 -22.48 -21.37
C GLY A 47 13.65 -21.23 -20.56
N LEU A 48 13.28 -21.16 -19.28
CA LEU A 48 13.60 -20.09 -18.35
C LEU A 48 14.74 -20.52 -17.41
N PRO A 49 15.94 -19.92 -17.51
CA PRO A 49 17.01 -20.22 -16.57
C PRO A 49 16.60 -19.83 -15.14
N GLU A 50 16.97 -20.67 -14.17
CA GLU A 50 16.79 -20.36 -12.76
C GLU A 50 17.70 -19.20 -12.36
N GLY A 51 17.11 -18.17 -11.76
CA GLY A 51 17.87 -17.12 -11.12
C GLY A 51 18.47 -17.62 -9.81
N THR A 52 19.74 -17.32 -9.57
CA THR A 52 20.30 -17.39 -8.22
C THR A 52 19.72 -16.23 -7.42
N VAL A 53 19.18 -16.52 -6.22
CA VAL A 53 18.52 -15.53 -5.32
C VAL A 53 19.42 -14.32 -5.01
N ALA A 54 20.73 -14.43 -5.26
CA ALA A 54 21.74 -13.41 -4.98
C ALA A 54 21.93 -12.33 -6.08
N GLU A 55 21.37 -12.46 -7.29
CA GLU A 55 21.52 -11.45 -8.34
C GLU A 55 20.17 -10.84 -8.75
N GLY A 56 19.85 -9.72 -8.12
CA GLY A 56 19.02 -8.67 -8.72
C GLY A 56 17.60 -9.08 -9.11
N VAL A 57 16.70 -8.98 -8.14
CA VAL A 57 15.24 -8.92 -8.33
C VAL A 57 14.58 -10.28 -8.65
N ALA A 58 14.22 -11.00 -7.60
CA ALA A 58 12.84 -10.90 -7.18
C ALA A 58 12.85 -10.53 -5.70
N PRO A 59 12.66 -9.25 -5.29
CA PRO A 59 11.92 -9.12 -4.05
C PRO A 59 10.66 -9.92 -4.33
N GLU A 60 10.29 -10.76 -3.39
CA GLU A 60 8.90 -10.82 -3.07
C GLU A 60 8.20 -9.51 -3.51
N GLN A 61 7.54 -9.52 -4.66
CA GLN A 61 6.15 -9.13 -4.65
C GLN A 61 5.48 -10.21 -3.80
N SER A 62 5.83 -10.22 -2.49
CA SER A 62 4.99 -10.81 -1.48
C SER A 62 3.73 -10.05 -1.74
N LEU A 63 2.74 -10.79 -2.22
CA LEU A 63 1.39 -10.29 -2.18
C LEU A 63 1.25 -9.64 -0.80
N PRO A 64 0.79 -8.39 -0.75
CA PRO A 64 0.69 -7.67 0.49
C PRO A 64 0.08 -8.62 1.51
N ALA A 65 0.81 -8.87 2.58
CA ALA A 65 0.36 -9.80 3.60
C ALA A 65 -0.98 -9.36 4.19
N ALA A 66 -1.30 -8.08 4.05
CA ALA A 66 -2.67 -7.64 3.96
C ALA A 66 -2.84 -6.56 2.89
N HIS A 67 -4.04 -6.58 2.31
CA HIS A 67 -4.57 -5.53 1.46
C HIS A 67 -5.53 -4.66 2.25
N PHE A 68 -5.64 -3.39 1.89
CA PHE A 68 -6.67 -2.50 2.41
C PHE A 68 -7.30 -1.64 1.33
N ASP A 69 -8.56 -1.28 1.54
CA ASP A 69 -9.33 -0.36 0.70
C ASP A 69 -10.24 0.47 1.60
N SER A 70 -10.00 1.77 1.67
CA SER A 70 -10.86 2.67 2.45
C SER A 70 -12.25 2.82 1.86
N GLY A 71 -12.46 2.49 0.59
CA GLY A 71 -13.59 2.95 -0.21
C GLY A 71 -13.58 4.47 -0.39
N ASP A 72 -14.63 5.00 -1.04
CA ASP A 72 -14.79 6.43 -1.27
C ASP A 72 -15.18 7.17 0.01
N GLN A 73 -14.21 7.84 0.63
CA GLN A 73 -14.39 8.66 1.82
C GLN A 73 -14.88 10.05 1.44
N PHE A 74 -16.11 10.38 1.83
CA PHE A 74 -16.68 11.71 1.62
C PHE A 74 -16.12 12.74 2.62
N LEU A 75 -15.46 13.76 2.10
CA LEU A 75 -14.80 14.81 2.88
C LEU A 75 -15.62 16.12 2.97
N GLY A 76 -16.83 16.14 2.39
CA GLY A 76 -17.68 17.32 2.30
C GLY A 76 -17.61 18.01 0.93
N ALA A 77 -18.61 18.84 0.62
CA ALA A 77 -18.67 19.67 -0.59
C ALA A 77 -18.39 18.94 -1.93
N GLY A 78 -18.77 17.66 -2.03
CA GLY A 78 -18.54 16.86 -3.24
C GLY A 78 -17.10 16.36 -3.42
N HIS A 79 -16.28 16.41 -2.38
CA HIS A 79 -14.89 15.96 -2.38
C HIS A 79 -14.75 14.57 -1.76
N TYR A 80 -13.93 13.75 -2.39
CA TYR A 80 -13.76 12.35 -2.02
C TYR A 80 -12.29 11.95 -2.09
N MET A 81 -11.91 11.03 -1.21
CA MET A 81 -10.63 10.32 -1.29
C MET A 81 -10.86 8.82 -1.11
N GLN A 82 -10.14 8.01 -1.86
CA GLN A 82 -10.06 6.57 -1.67
C GLN A 82 -8.59 6.18 -1.64
N THR A 83 -8.21 5.28 -0.74
CA THR A 83 -6.88 4.69 -0.74
C THR A 83 -7.00 3.18 -0.79
N VAL A 84 -6.32 2.60 -1.78
CA VAL A 84 -6.13 1.15 -1.90
C VAL A 84 -4.64 0.84 -1.76
N GLY A 85 -4.30 -0.23 -1.08
CA GLY A 85 -2.90 -0.57 -0.89
C GLY A 85 -2.69 -1.87 -0.15
N GLY A 86 -1.47 -2.05 0.34
CA GLY A 86 -1.12 -3.19 1.15
C GLY A 86 0.26 -3.09 1.80
N VAL A 87 0.50 -4.02 2.71
CA VAL A 87 1.73 -4.10 3.52
C VAL A 87 2.57 -5.31 3.12
N THR A 88 3.83 -5.09 2.75
CA THR A 88 4.84 -6.12 2.50
C THR A 88 5.75 -6.25 3.71
N VAL A 89 5.78 -7.42 4.36
CA VAL A 89 6.52 -7.58 5.63
C VAL A 89 7.99 -7.90 5.48
N SER A 90 8.37 -8.69 4.48
CA SER A 90 9.78 -8.97 4.20
C SER A 90 10.55 -7.70 3.83
N GLY A 91 9.92 -6.79 3.09
CA GLY A 91 10.48 -5.50 2.70
C GLY A 91 10.27 -4.37 3.71
N GLY A 92 9.37 -4.54 4.68
CA GLY A 92 8.97 -3.44 5.56
C GLY A 92 8.27 -2.31 4.81
N VAL A 93 7.64 -2.56 3.67
CA VAL A 93 7.08 -1.51 2.80
C VAL A 93 5.56 -1.52 2.86
N LEU A 94 4.98 -0.40 3.26
CA LEU A 94 3.59 -0.05 3.02
C LEU A 94 3.51 0.66 1.67
N SER A 95 2.71 0.16 0.73
CA SER A 95 2.51 0.80 -0.58
C SER A 95 1.03 0.96 -0.86
N ALA A 96 0.66 2.10 -1.46
CA ALA A 96 -0.72 2.40 -1.77
C ALA A 96 -0.85 3.38 -2.93
N ILE A 97 -2.07 3.48 -3.44
CA ILE A 97 -2.51 4.48 -4.39
C ILE A 97 -3.69 5.21 -3.76
N THR A 98 -3.61 6.54 -3.75
CA THR A 98 -4.73 7.36 -3.31
C THR A 98 -5.37 8.03 -4.51
N ARG A 99 -6.67 7.74 -4.69
CA ARG A 99 -7.53 8.48 -5.58
C ARG A 99 -8.06 9.72 -4.86
N THR A 100 -7.85 10.88 -5.45
CA THR A 100 -8.44 12.15 -5.01
C THR A 100 -9.39 12.59 -6.10
N PHE A 101 -10.67 12.82 -5.79
CA PHE A 101 -11.63 13.26 -6.81
C PHE A 101 -12.72 14.19 -6.27
N THR A 102 -13.25 15.02 -7.15
CA THR A 102 -14.36 15.95 -6.85
C THR A 102 -15.44 15.84 -7.90
N VAL A 103 -16.70 15.93 -7.47
CA VAL A 103 -17.87 16.03 -8.37
C VAL A 103 -18.33 17.49 -8.55
N THR A 104 -17.67 18.44 -7.88
CA THR A 104 -18.01 19.86 -7.89
C THR A 104 -17.47 20.56 -9.13
N ASP A 105 -18.33 21.29 -9.86
CA ASP A 105 -18.00 21.82 -11.19
C ASP A 105 -16.84 22.83 -11.20
N LEU A 106 -16.84 23.79 -10.28
CA LEU A 106 -15.83 24.85 -10.20
C LEU A 106 -15.02 24.83 -8.88
N GLY A 107 -15.19 23.77 -8.08
CA GLY A 107 -14.58 23.63 -6.76
C GLY A 107 -13.61 22.46 -6.71
N GLY A 108 -12.32 22.76 -6.86
CA GLY A 108 -11.23 21.83 -6.52
C GLY A 108 -10.98 21.78 -5.02
N PHE A 109 -10.16 20.83 -4.57
CA PHE A 109 -9.71 20.76 -3.18
C PHE A 109 -8.31 20.16 -3.09
N HIS A 110 -7.64 20.46 -1.97
CA HIS A 110 -6.37 19.83 -1.61
C HIS A 110 -6.61 18.93 -0.40
N GLY A 111 -6.56 17.63 -0.65
CA GLY A 111 -6.67 16.61 0.37
C GLY A 111 -5.30 16.13 0.85
N ALA A 112 -5.29 15.33 1.90
CA ALA A 112 -4.14 14.52 2.24
C ALA A 112 -4.54 13.19 2.87
N VAL A 113 -3.60 12.25 2.80
CA VAL A 113 -3.69 10.95 3.44
C VAL A 113 -2.46 10.70 4.30
N THR A 114 -2.65 10.11 5.47
CA THR A 114 -1.57 9.46 6.23
C THR A 114 -2.01 8.05 6.57
N ALA A 115 -1.04 7.14 6.65
CA ALA A 115 -1.27 5.80 7.13
C ALA A 115 -0.47 5.55 8.40
N VAL A 116 -1.12 4.98 9.41
CA VAL A 116 -0.51 4.62 10.68
C VAL A 116 -0.70 3.12 10.88
N LEU A 117 0.40 2.38 10.90
CA LEU A 117 0.40 0.99 11.33
C LEU A 117 0.28 0.95 12.86
N ALA A 118 -0.51 0.04 13.40
CA ALA A 118 -0.64 -0.13 14.84
C ALA A 118 -0.54 -1.61 15.25
N ASP A 119 -0.06 -1.83 16.47
CA ASP A 119 -0.02 -3.16 17.08
C ASP A 119 -1.40 -3.59 17.61
N ALA A 120 -1.46 -4.76 18.23
CA ALA A 120 -2.71 -5.34 18.76
C ALA A 120 -3.33 -4.52 19.90
N ALA A 121 -2.54 -3.66 20.54
CA ALA A 121 -2.97 -2.75 21.60
C ALA A 121 -3.23 -1.32 21.09
N ASP A 122 -3.24 -1.13 19.76
CA ASP A 122 -3.45 0.16 19.09
C ASP A 122 -2.33 1.20 19.36
N ASN A 123 -1.13 0.72 19.71
CA ASN A 123 0.04 1.59 19.78
C ASN A 123 0.60 1.81 18.37
N PRO A 124 0.98 3.04 18.02
CA PRO A 124 1.52 3.32 16.70
C PRO A 124 2.88 2.67 16.49
N ILE A 125 3.07 2.12 15.30
CA ILE A 125 4.35 1.65 14.79
C ILE A 125 4.93 2.77 13.93
N VAL A 126 6.12 3.26 14.31
CA VAL A 126 6.75 4.42 13.69
C VAL A 126 7.72 3.96 12.58
N PRO A 127 7.69 4.59 11.39
CA PRO A 127 8.67 4.40 10.32
C PRO A 127 10.11 4.68 10.80
N SER A 128 11.09 3.96 10.24
CA SER A 128 12.52 4.15 10.56
C SER A 128 13.35 4.39 9.28
N PRO A 129 14.11 5.50 9.18
CA PRO A 129 14.11 6.64 10.11
C PRO A 129 12.76 7.36 10.11
N PRO A 130 12.41 8.12 11.16
CA PRO A 130 11.18 8.91 11.21
C PRO A 130 11.22 9.98 10.13
N THR A 131 10.77 9.62 8.94
CA THR A 131 10.78 10.45 7.75
C THR A 131 9.44 11.17 7.70
N GLN A 132 9.44 12.38 8.29
CA GLN A 132 8.42 13.36 7.96
C GLN A 132 8.57 13.76 6.48
N PRO A 133 7.47 13.96 5.74
CA PRO A 133 6.10 13.95 6.23
C PRO A 133 5.42 12.58 6.13
N TYR A 134 4.74 12.19 7.21
CA TYR A 134 3.74 11.11 7.26
C TYR A 134 2.51 11.38 6.36
N LEU A 135 2.39 12.62 5.90
CA LEU A 135 1.20 13.15 5.24
C LEU A 135 1.47 13.36 3.75
N HIS A 136 0.81 12.57 2.91
CA HIS A 136 0.85 12.72 1.46
C HIS A 136 -0.27 13.66 1.01
N ARG A 137 0.11 14.80 0.41
CA ARG A 137 -0.82 15.85 -0.01
C ARG A 137 -1.12 15.77 -1.49
N TYR A 138 -2.40 15.85 -1.82
CA TYR A 138 -2.90 15.73 -3.18
C TYR A 138 -3.93 16.81 -3.47
N GLY A 139 -4.13 17.12 -4.74
CA GLY A 139 -5.04 18.19 -5.15
C GLY A 139 -5.70 17.87 -6.49
N VAL A 140 -6.97 18.23 -6.58
CA VAL A 140 -7.75 18.21 -7.81
C VAL A 140 -8.37 19.58 -8.05
N ASP A 141 -8.57 19.90 -9.31
CA ASP A 141 -9.33 21.06 -9.75
C ASP A 141 -10.84 20.69 -9.84
N GLY A 142 -11.69 21.65 -10.21
CA GLY A 142 -13.12 21.39 -10.41
C GLY A 142 -13.41 20.54 -11.65
N ARG A 143 -14.60 19.92 -11.72
CA ARG A 143 -14.99 19.06 -12.85
C ARG A 143 -14.93 19.75 -14.22
N TRP A 144 -15.22 21.05 -14.29
CA TRP A 144 -15.26 21.79 -15.55
C TRP A 144 -13.92 22.40 -15.95
N ILE A 145 -12.93 22.44 -15.05
CA ILE A 145 -11.64 23.08 -15.29
C ILE A 145 -10.56 22.22 -14.65
N GLY A 146 -9.61 21.73 -15.46
CA GLY A 146 -8.45 21.02 -14.95
C GLY A 146 -8.72 19.54 -14.68
N THR A 147 -8.07 19.00 -13.63
CA THR A 147 -8.13 17.57 -13.29
C THR A 147 -9.02 17.33 -12.09
N SER A 148 -10.18 16.70 -12.27
CA SER A 148 -11.14 16.43 -11.19
C SER A 148 -11.02 15.06 -10.54
N ASP A 149 -10.16 14.19 -11.07
CA ASP A 149 -9.92 12.83 -10.58
C ASP A 149 -8.46 12.46 -10.86
N ARG A 150 -7.72 12.09 -9.81
CA ARG A 150 -6.29 11.77 -9.89
C ARG A 150 -5.96 10.60 -8.99
N HIS A 151 -5.03 9.76 -9.45
CA HIS A 151 -4.52 8.61 -8.71
C HIS A 151 -3.02 8.82 -8.46
N ASP A 152 -2.63 8.89 -7.20
CA ASP A 152 -1.26 9.18 -6.78
C ASP A 152 -0.68 8.00 -5.99
N PRO A 153 0.38 7.33 -6.49
CA PRO A 153 1.06 6.29 -5.75
C PRO A 153 1.92 6.89 -4.62
N TRP A 154 2.01 6.17 -3.50
CA TRP A 154 2.92 6.47 -2.41
C TRP A 154 3.35 5.21 -1.67
N SER A 155 4.44 5.32 -0.92
CA SER A 155 4.97 4.23 -0.11
C SER A 155 5.68 4.77 1.12
N THR A 156 5.63 3.99 2.21
CA THR A 156 6.30 4.27 3.47
C THR A 156 7.08 3.03 3.91
N THR A 157 8.33 3.23 4.31
CA THR A 157 9.21 2.15 4.76
C THR A 157 9.28 2.10 6.30
N TYR A 158 9.13 0.91 6.84
CA TYR A 158 9.26 0.56 8.25
C TYR A 158 10.46 -0.36 8.44
N ALA A 159 10.99 -0.42 9.66
CA ALA A 159 11.92 -1.48 9.98
C ALA A 159 11.20 -2.84 9.91
N ALA A 160 11.84 -3.84 9.29
CA ALA A 160 11.25 -5.17 9.14
C ALA A 160 10.85 -5.79 10.50
N ALA A 161 11.61 -5.52 11.57
CA ALA A 161 11.29 -5.97 12.92
C ALA A 161 10.05 -5.29 13.55
N ASP A 162 9.65 -4.13 13.04
CA ASP A 162 8.50 -3.38 13.55
C ASP A 162 7.21 -3.79 12.82
N ILE A 163 7.30 -4.01 11.51
CA ILE A 163 6.12 -4.30 10.68
C ILE A 163 5.48 -5.65 10.99
N VAL A 164 6.25 -6.62 11.50
CA VAL A 164 5.73 -7.92 11.96
C VAL A 164 4.79 -7.79 13.16
N ARG A 165 4.83 -6.65 13.86
CA ARG A 165 3.92 -6.36 14.98
C ARG A 165 2.62 -5.68 14.52
N ALA A 166 2.54 -5.27 13.25
CA ALA A 166 1.38 -4.56 12.74
C ALA A 166 0.17 -5.51 12.64
N THR A 167 -0.93 -5.08 13.24
CA THR A 167 -2.23 -5.79 13.21
C THR A 167 -3.36 -4.90 12.70
N HIS A 168 -3.14 -3.59 12.66
CA HIS A 168 -4.07 -2.61 12.14
C HIS A 168 -3.35 -1.66 11.17
N VAL A 169 -4.07 -1.24 10.13
CA VAL A 169 -3.73 -0.05 9.34
C VAL A 169 -4.85 0.94 9.56
N HIS A 170 -4.47 2.14 10.00
CA HIS A 170 -5.35 3.30 10.09
C HIS A 170 -5.02 4.26 8.96
N LEU A 171 -6.04 4.67 8.20
CA LEU A 171 -5.93 5.62 7.10
C LEU A 171 -6.71 6.88 7.48
N PHE A 172 -6.02 8.01 7.54
CA PHE A 172 -6.64 9.29 7.80
C PHE A 172 -6.71 10.10 6.51
N HIS A 173 -7.91 10.37 6.01
CA HIS A 173 -8.16 11.28 4.90
C HIS A 173 -8.62 12.64 5.41
N THR A 174 -8.01 13.72 4.92
CA THR A 174 -8.34 15.07 5.38
C THR A 174 -8.48 16.04 4.22
N PRO A 175 -9.52 16.90 4.18
CA PRO A 175 -9.58 18.06 3.28
C PRO A 175 -8.82 19.28 3.84
N SER A 176 -8.24 19.17 5.04
CA SER A 176 -7.60 20.26 5.79
C SER A 176 -6.17 19.88 6.21
N PRO A 177 -5.25 19.67 5.23
CA PRO A 177 -3.95 19.06 5.48
C PRO A 177 -3.09 19.81 6.50
N ASP A 178 -3.18 21.14 6.59
CA ASP A 178 -2.39 21.93 7.53
C ASP A 178 -2.87 21.80 8.98
N SER A 179 -4.19 21.81 9.19
CA SER A 179 -4.78 21.56 10.51
C SER A 179 -4.46 20.15 10.99
N PHE A 180 -4.61 19.16 10.10
CA PHE A 180 -4.31 17.78 10.44
C PHE A 180 -2.82 17.56 10.70
N GLN A 181 -1.91 18.15 9.91
CA GLN A 181 -0.46 18.10 10.18
C GLN A 181 -0.12 18.65 11.56
N THR A 182 -0.80 19.72 12.00
CA THR A 182 -0.60 20.31 13.32
C THR A 182 -0.99 19.33 14.43
N ILE A 183 -2.11 18.63 14.28
CA ILE A 183 -2.57 17.59 15.23
C ILE A 183 -1.58 16.41 15.22
N LEU A 184 -1.21 15.94 14.03
CA LEU A 184 -0.29 14.82 13.86
C LEU A 184 1.07 15.10 14.52
N ASN A 185 1.62 16.31 14.34
CA ASN A 185 2.89 16.69 14.98
C ASN A 185 2.81 16.71 16.51
N LYS A 186 1.68 17.17 17.07
CA LYS A 186 1.44 17.12 18.53
C LYS A 186 1.35 15.68 19.02
N TRP A 187 0.61 14.84 18.29
CA TRP A 187 0.45 13.42 18.63
C TRP A 187 1.78 12.66 18.58
N VAL A 188 2.59 12.84 17.52
CA VAL A 188 3.94 12.24 17.42
C VAL A 188 4.83 12.66 18.58
N THR A 189 4.75 13.93 18.98
CA THR A 189 5.56 14.47 20.09
C THR A 189 5.10 13.94 21.45
N ALA A 190 3.79 13.75 21.63
CA ALA A 190 3.21 13.24 22.87
C ALA A 190 3.36 11.72 23.03
N GLY A 191 3.54 10.99 21.93
CA GLY A 191 3.58 9.52 21.93
C GLY A 191 2.23 8.89 22.28
N GLY A 192 1.12 9.46 21.77
CA GLY A 192 -0.23 8.97 22.03
C GLY A 192 -0.59 7.68 21.28
N SER A 193 -1.71 7.05 21.64
CA SER A 193 -2.29 5.92 20.89
C SER A 193 -2.94 6.37 19.57
N VAL A 194 -3.18 5.46 18.63
CA VAL A 194 -3.86 5.82 17.37
C VAL A 194 -5.30 6.25 17.61
N LYS A 195 -6.01 5.61 18.56
CA LYS A 195 -7.30 6.09 19.05
C LYS A 195 -7.29 7.57 19.47
N GLN A 196 -6.25 8.01 20.20
CA GLN A 196 -6.17 9.42 20.61
C GLN A 196 -6.02 10.34 19.40
N LEU A 197 -5.21 9.96 18.40
CA LEU A 197 -5.10 10.70 17.15
C LEU A 197 -6.45 10.81 16.43
N ALA A 198 -7.20 9.70 16.34
CA ALA A 198 -8.52 9.68 15.71
C ALA A 198 -9.51 10.61 16.44
N ASP A 199 -9.54 10.57 17.77
CA ASP A 199 -10.40 11.45 18.58
C ASP A 199 -10.03 12.93 18.37
N ASP A 200 -8.74 13.27 18.42
CA ASP A 200 -8.25 14.65 18.23
C ASP A 200 -8.51 15.16 16.80
N ALA A 201 -8.46 14.27 15.80
CA ALA A 201 -8.60 14.61 14.39
C ALA A 201 -10.04 14.52 13.85
N ALA A 202 -11.01 14.04 14.62
CA ALA A 202 -12.37 13.73 14.13
C ALA A 202 -13.10 14.90 13.45
N GLY A 203 -12.73 16.15 13.78
CA GLY A 203 -13.29 17.35 13.15
C GLY A 203 -12.63 17.76 11.83
N VAL A 204 -11.45 17.20 11.50
CA VAL A 204 -10.65 17.61 10.33
C VAL A 204 -10.20 16.44 9.45
N ALA A 205 -10.40 15.20 9.88
CA ALA A 205 -10.07 14.00 9.11
C ALA A 205 -11.13 12.90 9.30
N LYS A 206 -11.20 12.01 8.31
CA LYS A 206 -11.91 10.73 8.38
C LYS A 206 -10.88 9.65 8.64
N ASP A 207 -11.13 8.85 9.67
CA ASP A 207 -10.33 7.69 10.00
C ASP A 207 -11.01 6.43 9.46
N TYR A 208 -10.23 5.58 8.78
CA TYR A 208 -10.61 4.26 8.34
C TYR A 208 -9.62 3.25 8.91
N GLN A 209 -10.15 2.32 9.69
CA GLN A 209 -9.38 1.24 10.28
C GLN A 209 -9.69 -0.07 9.58
N GLN A 210 -8.64 -0.82 9.22
CA GLN A 210 -8.77 -2.19 8.78
C GLN A 210 -7.87 -3.11 9.60
N ILE A 211 -8.42 -4.27 9.97
CA ILE A 211 -7.66 -5.37 10.55
C ILE A 211 -6.82 -6.00 9.45
N VAL A 212 -5.54 -6.05 9.72
CA VAL A 212 -4.49 -6.63 8.90
C VAL A 212 -4.28 -7.98 9.54
N SER A 213 -4.94 -9.04 9.05
CA SER A 213 -4.77 -10.39 9.62
C SER A 213 -3.27 -10.65 9.79
N ALA A 214 -2.89 -11.09 11.00
CA ALA A 214 -1.49 -11.08 11.44
C ALA A 214 -0.57 -11.61 10.35
N ILE A 215 0.44 -10.82 10.02
CA ILE A 215 1.34 -11.04 8.88
C ILE A 215 2.35 -12.19 9.14
N GLY A 216 1.92 -13.28 9.75
CA GLY A 216 2.83 -14.38 10.07
C GLY A 216 2.31 -15.43 11.03
N SER A 217 1.08 -15.92 10.83
CA SER A 217 0.70 -17.22 11.38
C SER A 217 1.20 -18.36 10.51
#